data_AF-A0A353NQA9-F1
#
_entry.id   AF-A0A353NQA9-F1
#
_cell.length_a   1.000
_cell.length_b   1.000
_cell.length_c   1.000
_cell.angle_alpha   90.00
_cell.angle_beta   90.00
_cell.angle_gamma   90.00
#
_symmetry.space_group_name_H-M   'P 1'
#
loop_
_entity.id
_entity.type
_entity.pdbx_description
1 polymer ?
#
loop_
_entity_poly.entity_id
_entity_poly.type
_entity_poly.pdbx_seq_one_letter_code
_entity_poly.pdbx_strand_id
1 'polypeptide(L)'
;TLHSMLAPAAAGCLAAGASPRIAYVMTDGAALPLSLSKMVRTLKAKGMLVGTVSTGDAFGGDLESVNIYSGLIAAYQVLKAEIIIVTMGPGIVGTGTKWGTTAVEQGEVINAVSVLGGQPIAVPRISFADPRPRHQGISHHTITALGQVALRDSILALPEVGDEQREVIDKQLEESDILSHHQVVVKDGRPAILDN
;
A
#
# COMPACT_ATOMS: atom_id res chain seq x y z
N THR A 1 1.55 2.50 0.69
CA THR A 1 2.40 3.69 0.96
C THR A 1 2.52 4.56 -0.27
N LEU A 2 3.31 4.25 -1.30
CA LEU A 2 3.52 5.16 -2.43
C LEU A 2 2.38 5.14 -3.47
N HIS A 3 2.03 6.30 -4.04
CA HIS A 3 1.07 6.40 -5.15
C HIS A 3 1.45 5.51 -6.35
N SER A 4 2.74 5.40 -6.66
CA SER A 4 3.22 4.57 -7.77
C SER A 4 2.97 3.07 -7.58
N MET A 5 2.65 2.62 -6.37
CA MET A 5 2.33 1.22 -6.09
C MET A 5 0.88 0.85 -6.43
N LEU A 6 0.02 1.82 -6.75
CA LEU A 6 -1.37 1.57 -7.11
C LEU A 6 -1.49 0.65 -8.34
N ALA A 7 -0.76 0.96 -9.42
CA ALA A 7 -0.80 0.17 -10.65
C ALA A 7 -0.32 -1.28 -10.46
N PRO A 8 0.88 -1.57 -9.91
CA PRO A 8 1.31 -2.95 -9.72
C PRO A 8 0.46 -3.71 -8.70
N ALA A 9 -0.08 -3.05 -7.66
CA ALA A 9 -1.01 -3.70 -6.74
C ALA A 9 -2.31 -4.11 -7.43
N ALA A 10 -2.90 -3.23 -8.24
CA ALA A 10 -4.11 -3.55 -9.01
C ALA A 10 -3.85 -4.68 -10.03
N ALA A 11 -2.71 -4.64 -10.72
CA ALA A 11 -2.32 -5.70 -11.65
C ALA A 11 -2.15 -7.06 -10.93
N GLY A 12 -1.50 -7.08 -9.76
CA GLY A 12 -1.35 -8.30 -8.96
C GLY A 12 -2.69 -8.88 -8.49
N CYS A 13 -3.64 -8.03 -8.09
CA CYS A 13 -4.98 -8.46 -7.72
C CYS A 13 -5.73 -9.12 -8.89
N LEU A 14 -5.59 -8.58 -10.11
CA LEU A 14 -6.24 -9.11 -11.31
C LEU A 14 -5.55 -10.39 -11.82
N ALA A 15 -4.21 -10.46 -11.74
CA ALA A 15 -3.43 -11.63 -12.13
C ALA A 15 -3.70 -12.86 -11.25
N ALA A 16 -4.24 -12.67 -10.04
CA ALA A 16 -4.67 -13.77 -9.18
C ALA A 16 -5.89 -14.56 -9.72
N GLY A 17 -6.41 -14.20 -10.90
CA GLY A 17 -7.44 -14.95 -11.63
C GLY A 17 -8.88 -14.64 -11.21
N ALA A 18 -9.06 -13.84 -10.16
CA ALA A 18 -10.35 -13.24 -9.83
C ALA A 18 -10.57 -11.97 -10.66
N SER A 19 -11.83 -11.60 -10.89
CA SER A 19 -12.20 -10.26 -11.39
C SER A 19 -12.78 -9.42 -10.24
N PRO A 20 -11.99 -9.11 -9.19
CA PRO A 20 -12.51 -8.42 -8.03
C PRO A 20 -12.84 -6.96 -8.35
N ARG A 21 -13.81 -6.41 -7.63
CA ARG A 21 -14.08 -4.97 -7.63
C ARG A 21 -13.02 -4.25 -6.81
N ILE A 22 -12.04 -3.67 -7.50
CA ILE A 22 -10.92 -2.95 -6.86
C ILE A 22 -11.25 -1.46 -6.77
N ALA A 23 -11.24 -0.89 -5.57
CA ALA A 23 -11.30 0.56 -5.36
C ALA A 23 -9.97 1.11 -4.86
N TYR A 24 -9.71 2.38 -5.16
CA TYR A 24 -8.56 3.12 -4.63
C TYR A 24 -9.03 4.14 -3.60
N VAL A 25 -8.48 4.07 -2.39
CA VAL A 25 -8.62 5.13 -1.38
C VAL A 25 -7.31 5.92 -1.32
N MET A 26 -7.37 7.19 -1.70
CA MET A 26 -6.26 8.13 -1.67
C MET A 26 -6.23 8.86 -0.32
N THR A 27 -5.18 8.67 0.46
CA THR A 27 -4.95 9.48 1.67
C THR A 27 -4.42 10.87 1.30
N ASP A 28 -4.56 11.80 2.23
CA ASP A 28 -4.03 13.17 2.13
C ASP A 28 -2.50 13.26 2.26
N GLY A 29 -1.85 12.11 2.44
CA GLY A 29 -0.42 11.97 2.28
C GLY A 29 0.07 12.54 0.95
N ALA A 30 0.88 13.60 1.00
CA ALA A 30 1.47 14.24 -0.18
C ALA A 30 0.44 14.66 -1.27
N ALA A 31 -0.74 15.13 -0.88
CA ALA A 31 -1.88 15.27 -1.78
C ALA A 31 -1.76 16.40 -2.82
N LEU A 32 -1.25 16.06 -4.00
CA LEU A 32 -1.70 16.69 -5.24
C LEU A 32 -3.13 16.21 -5.61
N PRO A 33 -3.95 17.02 -6.29
CA PRO A 33 -5.29 16.62 -6.71
C PRO A 33 -5.28 15.30 -7.50
N LEU A 34 -6.19 14.38 -7.16
CA LEU A 34 -6.26 13.05 -7.79
C LEU A 34 -6.44 13.14 -9.32
N SER A 35 -7.14 14.17 -9.79
CA SER A 35 -7.42 14.44 -11.20
C SER A 35 -6.16 14.64 -12.07
N LEU A 36 -5.01 14.97 -11.46
CA LEU A 36 -3.72 15.09 -12.13
C LEU A 36 -3.04 13.74 -12.39
N SER A 37 -3.47 12.66 -11.71
CA SER A 37 -2.88 11.33 -11.90
C SER A 37 -3.32 10.70 -13.21
N LYS A 38 -2.41 10.70 -14.20
CA LYS A 38 -2.58 9.92 -15.44
C LYS A 38 -2.72 8.43 -15.14
N MET A 39 -2.03 7.93 -14.11
CA MET A 39 -2.10 6.52 -13.70
C MET A 39 -3.53 6.13 -13.31
N VAL A 40 -4.16 6.90 -12.41
CA VAL A 40 -5.53 6.62 -11.97
C VAL A 40 -6.51 6.70 -13.14
N ARG A 41 -6.35 7.70 -14.02
CA ARG A 41 -7.17 7.82 -15.23
C ARG A 41 -7.06 6.59 -16.12
N THR A 42 -5.84 6.09 -16.37
CA THR A 42 -5.61 4.90 -17.19
C THR A 42 -6.19 3.64 -16.55
N LEU A 43 -5.98 3.43 -15.23
CA LEU A 43 -6.50 2.26 -14.53
C LEU A 43 -8.03 2.21 -14.55
N LYS A 44 -8.70 3.36 -14.37
CA LYS A 44 -10.16 3.47 -14.51
C LYS A 44 -10.61 3.19 -15.95
N ALA A 45 -9.95 3.78 -16.95
CA ALA A 45 -10.29 3.57 -18.35
C ALA A 45 -10.14 2.11 -18.80
N LYS A 46 -9.19 1.37 -18.21
CA LYS A 46 -9.00 -0.07 -18.41
C LYS A 46 -9.95 -0.94 -17.57
N GLY A 47 -10.83 -0.35 -16.76
CA GLY A 47 -11.73 -1.10 -15.88
C GLY A 47 -11.03 -1.79 -14.70
N MET A 48 -9.77 -1.47 -14.43
CA MET A 48 -9.00 -2.06 -13.32
C MET A 48 -9.39 -1.48 -11.96
N LEU A 49 -10.03 -0.30 -11.94
CA LEU A 49 -10.59 0.32 -10.75
C LEU A 49 -12.08 0.63 -10.96
N VAL A 50 -12.91 0.22 -10.00
CA VAL A 50 -14.36 0.51 -10.01
C VAL A 50 -14.67 1.93 -9.55
N GLY A 51 -13.74 2.58 -8.86
CA GLY A 51 -13.88 3.95 -8.39
C GLY A 51 -12.75 4.36 -7.44
N THR A 52 -12.78 5.62 -7.05
CA THR A 52 -11.79 6.26 -6.20
C THR A 52 -12.46 7.03 -5.06
N VAL A 53 -11.82 7.03 -3.89
CA VAL A 53 -12.25 7.82 -2.74
C VAL A 53 -11.07 8.64 -2.26
N SER A 54 -11.21 9.96 -2.15
CA SER A 54 -10.21 10.77 -1.44
C SER A 54 -10.60 10.89 0.03
N THR A 55 -9.61 10.89 0.91
CA THR A 55 -9.79 10.90 2.37
C THR A 55 -8.97 12.01 3.02
N GLY A 56 -9.51 12.63 4.06
CA GLY A 56 -8.84 13.73 4.76
C GLY A 56 -8.85 15.00 3.90
N ASP A 57 -7.69 15.65 3.80
CA ASP A 57 -7.53 16.87 2.97
C ASP A 57 -7.22 16.57 1.48
N ALA A 58 -7.16 15.29 1.09
CA ALA A 58 -7.10 14.89 -0.31
C ALA A 58 -8.42 15.18 -1.02
N PHE A 59 -8.36 15.44 -2.33
CA PHE A 59 -9.56 15.74 -3.12
C PHE A 59 -9.43 15.35 -4.60
N GLY A 60 -10.58 15.30 -5.27
CA GLY A 60 -10.72 15.03 -6.69
C GLY A 60 -11.03 13.56 -7.00
N GLY A 61 -11.50 12.81 -6.00
CA GLY A 61 -11.94 11.42 -6.16
C GLY A 61 -13.36 11.33 -6.76
N ASP A 62 -13.85 10.12 -7.00
CA ASP A 62 -15.26 9.92 -7.35
C ASP A 62 -16.17 10.15 -6.14
N LEU A 63 -15.65 9.81 -4.96
CA LEU A 63 -16.23 10.09 -3.65
C LEU A 63 -15.22 10.85 -2.80
N GLU A 64 -15.74 11.66 -1.89
CA GLU A 64 -14.97 12.43 -0.93
C GLU A 64 -15.35 11.99 0.48
N SER A 65 -14.38 11.93 1.39
CA SER A 65 -14.61 11.42 2.74
C SER A 65 -13.72 12.10 3.78
N VAL A 66 -14.23 12.24 5.00
CA VAL A 66 -13.63 13.08 6.04
C VAL A 66 -12.32 12.49 6.58
N ASN A 67 -12.21 11.16 6.64
CA ASN A 67 -11.03 10.46 7.14
C ASN A 67 -10.95 9.04 6.58
N ILE A 68 -9.85 8.35 6.84
CA ILE A 68 -9.60 6.99 6.34
C ILE A 68 -10.73 6.00 6.66
N TYR A 69 -11.34 6.06 7.85
CA TYR A 69 -12.43 5.17 8.24
C TYR A 69 -13.65 5.37 7.33
N SER A 70 -14.08 6.63 7.16
CA SER A 70 -15.19 6.95 6.27
C SER A 70 -14.88 6.62 4.80
N GLY A 71 -13.62 6.75 4.37
CA GLY A 71 -13.21 6.39 3.02
C GLY A 71 -13.21 4.90 2.75
N LEU A 72 -12.71 4.09 3.70
CA LEU A 72 -12.81 2.63 3.64
C LEU A 72 -14.26 2.16 3.61
N ILE A 73 -15.13 2.76 4.44
CA ILE A 73 -16.57 2.49 4.43
C ILE A 73 -17.20 2.88 3.09
N ALA A 74 -16.85 4.03 2.51
CA ALA A 74 -17.37 4.44 1.21
C ALA A 74 -16.93 3.49 0.09
N ALA A 75 -15.66 3.07 0.08
CA ALA A 75 -15.17 2.09 -0.88
C ALA A 75 -15.91 0.74 -0.75
N TYR A 76 -16.11 0.25 0.48
CA TYR A 76 -16.80 -1.01 0.72
C TYR A 76 -18.33 -0.92 0.45
N GLN A 77 -19.02 0.05 1.04
CA GLN A 77 -20.48 0.14 1.03
C GLN A 77 -21.05 0.80 -0.22
N VAL A 78 -20.39 1.82 -0.78
CA VAL A 78 -20.88 2.59 -1.93
C VAL A 78 -20.30 2.04 -3.22
N LEU A 79 -18.97 1.93 -3.30
CA LEU A 79 -18.31 1.38 -4.50
C LEU A 79 -18.37 -0.15 -4.57
N LYS A 80 -18.86 -0.83 -3.53
CA LYS A 80 -18.96 -2.30 -3.47
C LYS A 80 -17.62 -2.97 -3.76
N ALA A 81 -16.54 -2.39 -3.23
CA ALA A 81 -15.20 -2.91 -3.44
C ALA A 81 -14.99 -4.20 -2.64
N GLU A 82 -14.41 -5.19 -3.29
CA GLU A 82 -13.93 -6.43 -2.66
C GLU A 82 -12.46 -6.30 -2.25
N ILE A 83 -11.71 -5.46 -2.96
CA ILE A 83 -10.33 -5.11 -2.66
C ILE A 83 -10.23 -3.59 -2.62
N ILE A 84 -9.61 -3.07 -1.56
CA ILE A 84 -9.37 -1.64 -1.40
C ILE A 84 -7.87 -1.43 -1.33
N ILE A 85 -7.31 -0.77 -2.35
CA ILE A 85 -5.92 -0.35 -2.36
C ILE A 85 -5.86 1.02 -1.69
N VAL A 86 -5.06 1.15 -0.64
CA VAL A 86 -4.86 2.43 0.08
C VAL A 86 -3.43 2.91 -0.14
N THR A 87 -3.28 4.10 -0.73
CA THR A 87 -1.97 4.75 -0.88
C THR A 87 -2.12 6.27 -0.82
N MET A 88 -1.07 6.95 -0.41
CA MET A 88 -0.97 8.40 -0.51
C MET A 88 -1.17 8.93 -1.93
N GLY A 89 -1.50 10.22 -2.02
CA GLY A 89 -1.58 10.92 -3.29
C GLY A 89 -0.23 11.07 -4.00
N PRO A 90 -0.20 11.65 -5.21
CA PRO A 90 1.03 11.81 -5.98
C PRO A 90 2.05 12.71 -5.24
N GLY A 91 3.14 12.09 -4.78
CA GLY A 91 4.22 12.76 -4.08
C GLY A 91 4.76 11.88 -2.95
N ILE A 92 5.73 12.42 -2.22
CA ILE A 92 6.13 11.91 -0.91
C ILE A 92 6.74 13.06 -0.11
N VAL A 93 6.28 13.24 1.12
CA VAL A 93 6.83 14.25 2.03
C VAL A 93 7.63 13.55 3.11
N GLY A 94 8.84 14.05 3.38
CA GLY A 94 9.63 13.61 4.51
C GLY A 94 10.74 14.58 4.87
N THR A 95 11.17 14.55 6.13
CA THR A 95 12.16 15.47 6.72
C THR A 95 13.50 14.78 7.03
N GLY A 96 13.71 13.54 6.56
CA GLY A 96 14.90 12.74 6.86
C GLY A 96 14.98 12.25 8.32
N THR A 97 13.97 12.55 9.13
CA THR A 97 13.83 12.03 10.49
C THR A 97 12.99 10.75 10.49
N LYS A 98 13.14 9.92 11.52
CA LYS A 98 12.44 8.62 11.62
C LYS A 98 10.91 8.75 11.47
N TRP A 99 10.32 9.76 12.12
CA TRP A 99 8.86 9.97 12.16
C TRP A 99 8.35 10.97 11.13
N GLY A 100 9.23 11.81 10.58
CA GLY A 100 8.85 12.81 9.59
C GLY A 100 8.77 12.20 8.19
N THR A 101 7.88 11.25 7.96
CA THR A 101 7.61 10.64 6.65
C THR A 101 6.14 10.26 6.54
N THR A 102 5.50 10.54 5.41
CA THR A 102 4.10 10.15 5.18
C THR A 102 3.90 8.64 5.24
N ALA A 103 4.93 7.83 4.95
CA ALA A 103 4.82 6.38 4.92
C ALA A 103 4.47 5.73 6.28
N VAL A 104 4.56 6.48 7.39
CA VAL A 104 4.05 6.09 8.72
C VAL A 104 2.55 5.72 8.66
N GLU A 105 1.78 6.37 7.78
CA GLU A 105 0.34 6.13 7.62
C GLU A 105 0.01 4.66 7.33
N GLN A 106 0.96 3.86 6.81
CA GLN A 106 0.71 2.45 6.54
C GLN A 106 0.28 1.70 7.80
N GLY A 107 0.89 2.00 8.95
CA GLY A 107 0.50 1.40 10.23
C GLY A 107 -0.86 1.89 10.70
N GLU A 108 -1.15 3.18 10.52
CA GLU A 108 -2.44 3.79 10.88
C GLU A 108 -3.60 3.23 10.05
N VAL A 109 -3.38 3.03 8.75
CA VAL A 109 -4.33 2.40 7.83
C VAL A 109 -4.58 0.95 8.23
N ILE A 110 -3.55 0.19 8.61
CA ILE A 110 -3.72 -1.18 9.12
C ILE A 110 -4.64 -1.19 10.34
N ASN A 111 -4.40 -0.28 11.29
CA ASN A 111 -5.24 -0.14 12.47
C ASN A 111 -6.71 0.16 12.09
N ALA A 112 -6.93 1.09 11.15
CA ALA A 112 -8.26 1.47 10.70
C ALA A 112 -9.00 0.32 10.00
N VAL A 113 -8.31 -0.43 9.12
CA VAL A 113 -8.87 -1.60 8.44
C VAL A 113 -9.30 -2.66 9.46
N SER A 114 -8.45 -2.97 10.45
CA SER A 114 -8.78 -3.93 11.50
C SER A 114 -9.95 -3.48 12.38
N VAL A 115 -10.06 -2.19 12.72
CA VAL A 115 -11.21 -1.65 13.47
C VAL A 115 -12.52 -1.86 12.72
N LEU A 116 -12.50 -1.78 11.39
CA LEU A 116 -13.66 -1.99 10.53
C LEU A 116 -13.90 -3.47 10.18
N GLY A 117 -13.09 -4.39 10.71
CA GLY A 117 -13.23 -5.84 10.49
C GLY A 117 -12.70 -6.33 9.13
N GLY A 118 -11.91 -5.53 8.42
CA GLY A 118 -11.23 -5.95 7.19
C GLY A 118 -9.94 -6.72 7.47
N GLN A 119 -9.40 -7.37 6.43
CA GLN A 119 -8.08 -8.03 6.47
C GLN A 119 -7.02 -7.09 5.87
N PRO A 120 -6.15 -6.48 6.69
CA PRO A 120 -5.10 -5.63 6.17
C PRO A 120 -3.98 -6.46 5.51
N ILE A 121 -3.52 -5.99 4.35
CA ILE A 121 -2.37 -6.53 3.62
C ILE A 121 -1.36 -5.39 3.42
N ALA A 122 -0.21 -5.49 4.07
CA ALA A 122 0.90 -4.58 3.90
C ALA A 122 1.75 -5.00 2.71
N VAL A 123 1.94 -4.07 1.76
CA VAL A 123 2.92 -4.22 0.68
C VAL A 123 4.11 -3.31 0.98
N PRO A 124 5.29 -3.86 1.31
CA PRO A 124 6.47 -3.06 1.60
C PRO A 124 7.07 -2.52 0.31
N ARG A 125 7.75 -1.37 0.42
CA ARG A 125 8.71 -0.98 -0.62
C ARG A 125 10.00 -1.76 -0.38
N ILE A 126 10.40 -2.56 -1.36
CA ILE A 126 11.68 -3.27 -1.37
C ILE A 126 12.53 -2.71 -2.52
N SER A 127 13.81 -2.50 -2.28
CA SER A 127 14.73 -2.08 -3.33
C SER A 127 16.13 -2.61 -3.07
N PHE A 128 16.85 -2.95 -4.15
CA PHE A 128 18.28 -3.26 -4.12
C PHE A 128 19.05 -2.44 -5.18
N ALA A 129 18.40 -1.44 -5.78
CA ALA A 129 18.95 -0.66 -6.88
C ALA A 129 20.02 0.34 -6.41
N ASP A 130 19.97 0.76 -5.14
CA ASP A 130 20.96 1.64 -4.54
C ASP A 130 22.11 0.79 -3.94
N PRO A 131 23.38 1.10 -4.23
CA PRO A 131 24.51 0.33 -3.70
C PRO A 131 24.73 0.54 -2.19
N ARG A 132 24.12 1.56 -1.57
CA ARG A 132 24.28 1.83 -0.15
C ARG A 132 23.50 0.80 0.69
N PRO A 133 24.14 0.07 1.62
CA PRO A 133 23.48 -1.00 2.37
C PRO A 133 22.18 -0.59 3.07
N ARG A 134 22.12 0.62 3.64
CA ARG A 134 20.93 1.15 4.33
C ARG A 134 19.71 1.42 3.41
N HIS A 135 19.90 1.40 2.09
CA HIS A 135 18.84 1.59 1.10
C HIS A 135 18.45 0.27 0.41
N GLN A 136 19.02 -0.85 0.86
CA GLN A 136 18.76 -2.19 0.35
C GLN A 136 17.76 -2.94 1.24
N GLY A 137 16.96 -3.82 0.63
CA GLY A 137 15.92 -4.59 1.31
C GLY A 137 14.63 -3.79 1.54
N ILE A 138 13.96 -4.05 2.65
CA ILE A 138 12.74 -3.37 3.09
C ILE A 138 13.05 -1.93 3.49
N SER A 139 12.24 -1.00 2.98
CA SER A 139 12.32 0.40 3.38
C SER A 139 12.25 0.58 4.89
N HIS A 140 13.18 1.34 5.47
CA HIS A 140 13.17 1.71 6.89
C HIS A 140 11.88 2.43 7.34
N HIS A 141 11.18 3.10 6.41
CA HIS A 141 9.86 3.67 6.69
C HIS A 141 8.80 2.58 6.91
N THR A 142 8.83 1.50 6.11
CA THR A 142 7.94 0.35 6.31
C THR A 142 8.30 -0.39 7.59
N ILE A 143 9.59 -0.55 7.90
CA ILE A 143 10.03 -1.11 9.19
C ILE A 143 9.45 -0.32 10.37
N THR A 144 9.51 1.01 10.30
CA THR A 144 8.93 1.87 11.35
C THR A 144 7.41 1.75 11.40
N ALA A 145 6.72 1.82 10.27
CA ALA A 145 5.26 1.79 10.22
C ALA A 145 4.70 0.45 10.73
N LEU A 146 5.29 -0.67 10.35
CA LEU A 146 4.81 -1.99 10.76
C LEU A 146 5.28 -2.37 12.16
N GLY A 147 6.56 -2.16 12.49
CA GLY A 147 7.08 -2.54 13.80
C GLY A 147 6.67 -1.64 14.96
N GLN A 148 6.23 -0.40 14.72
CA GLN A 148 5.98 0.57 15.80
C GLN A 148 4.64 1.31 15.74
N VAL A 149 3.93 1.29 14.61
CA VAL A 149 2.70 2.09 14.42
C VAL A 149 1.49 1.19 14.21
N ALA A 150 1.64 0.10 13.46
CA ALA A 150 0.63 -0.94 13.35
C ALA A 150 0.49 -1.64 14.71
N LEU A 151 -0.66 -1.43 15.37
CA LEU A 151 -1.03 -2.06 16.64
C LEU A 151 -1.89 -3.31 16.42
N ARG A 152 -2.17 -3.65 15.16
CA ARG A 152 -3.04 -4.74 14.73
C ARG A 152 -2.33 -5.59 13.69
N ASP A 153 -2.70 -6.87 13.68
CA ASP A 153 -2.07 -7.84 12.80
C ASP A 153 -2.38 -7.57 11.33
N SER A 154 -1.43 -7.93 10.46
CA SER A 154 -1.58 -7.79 9.01
C SER A 154 -0.81 -8.88 8.28
N ILE A 155 -1.16 -9.10 7.02
CA ILE A 155 -0.37 -9.94 6.12
C ILE A 155 0.69 -9.06 5.47
N LEU A 156 1.96 -9.39 5.65
CA LEU A 156 3.06 -8.76 4.91
C LEU A 156 3.32 -9.55 3.62
N ALA A 157 2.92 -8.98 2.48
CA ALA A 157 3.10 -9.60 1.18
C ALA A 157 4.51 -9.30 0.63
N LEU A 158 5.30 -10.35 0.43
CA LEU A 158 6.66 -10.26 -0.13
C LEU A 158 6.75 -10.98 -1.50
N PRO A 159 7.53 -10.44 -2.44
CA PRO A 159 7.85 -11.14 -3.68
C PRO A 159 8.87 -12.25 -3.44
N GLU A 160 8.86 -13.27 -4.29
CA GLU A 160 10.02 -14.15 -4.47
C GLU A 160 11.21 -13.34 -5.02
N VAL A 161 12.38 -13.54 -4.42
CA VAL A 161 13.65 -12.89 -4.75
C VAL A 161 14.79 -13.90 -4.67
N GLY A 162 15.98 -13.56 -5.18
CA GLY A 162 17.15 -14.43 -5.07
C GLY A 162 17.65 -14.58 -3.63
N ASP A 163 18.41 -15.63 -3.34
CA ASP A 163 18.84 -16.01 -1.99
C ASP A 163 19.57 -14.87 -1.25
N GLU A 164 20.52 -14.19 -1.90
CA GLU A 164 21.25 -13.06 -1.29
C GLU A 164 20.31 -11.91 -0.87
N GLN A 165 19.30 -11.61 -1.69
CA GLN A 165 18.30 -10.59 -1.37
C GLN A 165 17.37 -11.06 -0.25
N ARG A 166 17.05 -12.35 -0.23
CA ARG A 166 16.20 -12.96 0.78
C ARG A 166 16.86 -12.92 2.15
N GLU A 167 18.15 -13.23 2.26
CA GLU A 167 18.91 -13.15 3.51
C GLU A 167 18.87 -11.75 4.13
N VAL A 168 19.02 -10.70 3.30
CA VAL A 168 18.92 -9.31 3.76
C VAL A 168 17.52 -8.99 4.29
N ILE A 169 16.48 -9.43 3.58
CA ILE A 169 15.09 -9.20 3.97
C ILE A 169 14.76 -9.93 5.28
N ASP A 170 15.13 -11.21 5.39
CA ASP A 170 14.84 -12.01 6.58
C ASP A 170 15.54 -11.44 7.81
N LYS A 171 16.81 -11.03 7.68
CA LYS A 171 17.53 -10.35 8.75
C LYS A 171 16.82 -9.05 9.19
N GLN A 172 16.35 -8.24 8.25
CA GLN A 172 15.62 -7.01 8.58
C GLN A 172 14.28 -7.28 9.28
N LEU A 173 13.61 -8.39 8.92
CA LEU A 173 12.37 -8.80 9.57
C LEU A 173 12.63 -9.28 11.00
N GLU A 174 13.67 -10.09 11.22
CA GLU A 174 14.08 -10.60 12.53
C GLU A 174 14.57 -9.50 13.47
N GLU A 175 15.30 -8.51 12.96
CA GLU A 175 15.78 -7.34 13.71
C GLU A 175 14.67 -6.31 13.96
N SER A 176 13.46 -6.56 13.46
CA SER A 176 12.30 -5.68 13.62
C SER A 176 11.19 -6.35 14.41
N ASP A 177 10.32 -5.54 15.03
CA ASP A 177 9.09 -6.02 15.67
C ASP A 177 7.98 -6.39 14.66
N ILE A 178 8.31 -6.64 13.39
CA ILE A 178 7.31 -6.98 12.36
C ILE A 178 6.75 -8.38 12.58
N LEU A 179 7.62 -9.36 12.87
CA LEU A 179 7.23 -10.77 12.94
C LEU A 179 6.39 -11.11 14.17
N SER A 180 6.31 -10.23 15.17
CA SER A 180 5.46 -10.42 16.36
C SER A 180 3.98 -10.20 16.08
N HIS A 181 3.64 -9.39 15.06
CA HIS A 181 2.27 -9.00 14.74
C HIS A 181 1.88 -9.30 13.29
N HIS A 182 2.83 -9.56 12.40
CA HIS A 182 2.54 -9.66 10.98
C HIS A 182 2.93 -11.01 10.40
N GLN A 183 2.00 -11.60 9.66
CA GLN A 183 2.22 -12.86 8.96
C GLN A 183 2.86 -12.59 7.60
N VAL A 184 4.05 -13.11 7.39
CA VAL A 184 4.74 -13.00 6.11
C VAL A 184 4.19 -14.02 5.12
N VAL A 185 3.83 -13.55 3.93
CA VAL A 185 3.43 -14.40 2.80
C VAL A 185 4.29 -14.06 1.59
N VAL A 186 4.99 -15.06 1.06
CA VAL A 186 5.86 -14.93 -0.12
C VAL A 186 5.16 -15.51 -1.34
N LYS A 187 5.16 -14.77 -2.46
CA LYS A 187 4.58 -15.19 -3.74
C LYS A 187 5.39 -14.70 -4.95
N ASP A 188 5.35 -15.47 -6.04
CA ASP A 188 5.83 -15.03 -7.35
C ASP A 188 5.01 -13.84 -7.87
N GLY A 189 5.67 -12.70 -8.07
CA GLY A 189 5.05 -11.47 -8.58
C GLY A 189 5.03 -11.36 -10.11
N ARG A 190 5.71 -12.24 -10.84
CA ARG A 190 5.80 -12.20 -12.31
C ARG A 190 4.46 -12.22 -13.04
N PRO A 191 3.41 -12.95 -12.59
CA PRO A 191 2.10 -12.92 -13.25
C PRO A 191 1.51 -11.51 -13.40
N ALA A 192 1.81 -10.59 -12.49
CA ALA A 192 1.31 -9.21 -12.55
C ALA A 192 2.00 -8.35 -13.64
N ILE A 193 3.14 -8.79 -14.17
CA ILE A 193 3.99 -8.04 -15.10
C ILE A 193 3.80 -8.54 -16.54
N LEU A 194 3.48 -9.82 -16.73
CA LEU A 194 3.53 -10.50 -18.02
C LEU A 194 2.25 -10.35 -18.88
N ASP A 195 1.14 -9.92 -18.28
CA ASP A 195 -0.19 -9.86 -18.94
C ASP A 195 -0.71 -8.43 -19.23
N ASN A 196 0.16 -7.42 -19.39
CA ASN A 196 -0.23 -6.03 -19.67
C ASN A 196 0.24 -5.49 -21.02
#